data_AF-A0A097SQK4-F1
#
_entry.id   AF-A0A097SQK4-F1
#
_cell.length_a   1.000
_cell.length_b   1.000
_cell.length_c   1.000
_cell.angle_alpha   90.00
_cell.angle_beta   90.00
_cell.angle_gamma   90.00
#
_symmetry.space_group_name_H-M   'P 1'
#
loop_
_entity.id
_entity.type
_entity.pdbx_description
1 polymer ?
#
loop_
_entity_poly.entity_id
_entity_poly.type
_entity_poly.pdbx_seq_one_letter_code
_entity_poly.pdbx_strand_id
1 'polypeptide(L)'
;MGKKVPWSQRAAVYGHLIRGRSASQVSETFQMGLSTVARWADRAGIEVSLGRAGGAQVVPLDADPPRTPGRSYRRWTLADRSFIQAALSLPDPMSYRDIATELGVAPSTVSREIKVHSIIDWGQSHYVAEIAHYRALVQRPRRRDGKLAELIRALTPVLGHAETSICWGSEMIFSHVTKELLGGVPAPSRRVVRVHARRDDPRYRR
;
A
#
# COMPACT_ATOMS: atom_id res chain seq x y z
N MET A 1 7.50 -35.05 -12.00
CA MET A 1 8.13 -34.33 -10.85
C MET A 1 8.53 -32.93 -11.31
N GLY A 2 7.90 -31.89 -10.79
CA GLY A 2 8.28 -30.51 -11.13
C GLY A 2 9.65 -30.16 -10.55
N LYS A 3 10.55 -29.57 -11.34
CA LYS A 3 11.86 -29.08 -10.86
C LYS A 3 11.64 -28.08 -9.72
N LYS A 4 12.27 -28.30 -8.56
CA LYS A 4 12.25 -27.35 -7.46
C LYS A 4 13.06 -26.12 -7.84
N VAL A 5 12.41 -24.96 -7.91
CA VAL A 5 13.08 -23.70 -8.17
C VAL A 5 13.83 -23.27 -6.90
N PRO A 6 15.15 -22.98 -6.97
CA PRO A 6 15.92 -22.48 -5.84
C PRO A 6 15.30 -21.24 -5.22
N TRP A 7 15.46 -21.07 -3.90
CA TRP A 7 14.94 -19.90 -3.17
C TRP A 7 15.49 -18.59 -3.73
N SER A 8 16.78 -18.54 -4.06
CA SER A 8 17.45 -17.36 -4.63
C SER A 8 16.76 -16.83 -5.89
N GLN A 9 16.31 -17.72 -6.77
CA GLN A 9 15.58 -17.34 -7.97
C GLN A 9 14.19 -16.75 -7.65
N ARG A 10 13.51 -17.25 -6.62
CA ARG A 10 12.21 -16.70 -6.18
C ARG A 10 12.38 -15.34 -5.50
N ALA A 11 13.41 -15.21 -4.66
CA ALA A 11 13.78 -13.93 -4.05
C ALA A 11 14.07 -12.86 -5.12
N ALA A 12 14.79 -13.23 -6.19
CA ALA A 12 15.01 -12.34 -7.33
C ALA A 12 13.70 -11.94 -8.02
N VAL A 13 12.79 -12.89 -8.25
CA VAL A 13 11.45 -12.61 -8.81
C VAL A 13 10.69 -11.57 -7.96
N TYR A 14 10.65 -11.76 -6.64
CA TYR A 14 10.02 -10.79 -5.74
C TYR A 14 10.67 -9.41 -5.84
N GLY A 15 12.00 -9.36 -5.87
CA GLY A 15 12.77 -8.13 -6.03
C GLY A 15 12.42 -7.37 -7.31
N HIS A 16 12.19 -8.06 -8.42
CA HIS A 16 11.75 -7.41 -9.66
C HIS A 16 10.32 -6.88 -9.58
N LEU A 17 9.41 -7.64 -8.96
CA LEU A 17 8.01 -7.24 -8.81
C LEU A 17 7.88 -5.97 -7.97
N ILE A 18 8.49 -5.92 -6.78
CA ILE A 18 8.39 -4.75 -5.89
C ILE A 18 9.08 -3.50 -6.44
N ARG A 19 10.04 -3.67 -7.35
CA ARG A 19 10.67 -2.57 -8.13
C ARG A 19 9.78 -2.08 -9.29
N GLY A 20 8.57 -2.62 -9.42
CA GLY A 20 7.59 -2.19 -10.41
C GLY A 20 7.66 -2.89 -11.76
N ARG A 21 8.43 -3.97 -11.90
CA ARG A 21 8.35 -4.78 -13.14
C ARG A 21 7.03 -5.53 -13.21
N SER A 22 6.47 -5.63 -14.41
CA SER A 22 5.24 -6.39 -14.63
C SER A 22 5.46 -7.89 -14.47
N ALA A 23 4.41 -8.63 -14.12
CA ALA A 23 4.49 -10.10 -14.10
C ALA A 23 4.88 -10.69 -15.46
N SER A 24 4.51 -10.02 -16.56
CA SER A 24 4.91 -10.42 -17.93
C SER A 24 6.40 -10.24 -18.15
N GLN A 25 6.96 -9.10 -17.78
CA GLN A 25 8.40 -8.85 -17.90
C GLN A 25 9.21 -9.83 -17.04
N VAL A 26 8.73 -10.13 -15.83
CA VAL A 26 9.36 -11.10 -14.94
C VAL A 26 9.26 -12.52 -15.50
N SER A 27 8.09 -12.91 -16.02
CA SER A 27 7.86 -14.19 -16.69
C SER A 27 8.83 -14.41 -17.85
N GLU A 28 9.01 -13.39 -18.70
CA GLU A 28 9.95 -13.41 -19.82
C GLU A 28 11.41 -13.48 -19.34
N THR A 29 11.79 -12.62 -18.39
CA THR A 29 13.17 -12.55 -17.85
C THR A 29 13.61 -13.88 -17.24
N PHE A 30 12.72 -14.56 -16.52
CA PHE A 30 13.05 -15.81 -15.82
C PHE A 30 12.53 -17.07 -16.55
N GLN A 31 12.00 -16.92 -17.77
CA GLN A 31 11.46 -18.01 -18.59
C GLN A 31 10.48 -18.92 -17.83
N MET A 32 9.53 -18.31 -17.12
CA MET A 32 8.56 -19.02 -16.29
C MET A 32 7.12 -18.61 -16.62
N GLY A 33 6.16 -19.50 -16.42
CA GLY A 33 4.75 -19.19 -16.70
C GLY A 33 4.22 -18.06 -15.81
N LEU A 34 3.39 -17.17 -16.39
CA LEU A 34 2.71 -16.07 -15.68
C LEU A 34 1.97 -16.51 -14.42
N SER A 35 1.29 -17.66 -14.48
CA SER A 35 0.58 -18.25 -13.33
C SER A 35 1.52 -18.61 -12.18
N THR A 36 2.78 -18.95 -12.47
CA THR A 36 3.80 -19.23 -11.45
C THR A 36 4.25 -17.95 -10.77
N VAL A 37 4.49 -16.88 -11.55
CA VAL A 37 4.84 -15.55 -11.03
C VAL A 37 3.72 -15.00 -10.14
N ALA A 38 2.46 -15.06 -10.62
CA ALA A 38 1.30 -14.59 -9.87
C ALA A 38 1.12 -15.36 -8.55
N ARG A 39 1.23 -16.69 -8.58
CA ARG A 39 1.14 -17.52 -7.37
C ARG A 39 2.26 -17.24 -6.38
N TRP A 40 3.47 -16.95 -6.85
CA TRP A 40 4.57 -16.57 -5.97
C TRP A 40 4.35 -15.19 -5.38
N ALA A 41 3.89 -14.22 -6.17
CA ALA A 41 3.57 -12.88 -5.70
C ALA A 41 2.50 -12.90 -4.59
N ASP A 42 1.43 -13.67 -4.79
CA ASP A 42 0.38 -13.90 -3.78
C ASP A 42 0.96 -14.46 -2.47
N ARG A 43 1.81 -15.50 -2.56
CA ARG A 43 2.51 -16.06 -1.38
C ARG A 43 3.42 -15.05 -0.68
N ALA A 44 4.02 -14.14 -1.43
CA ALA A 44 4.82 -13.04 -0.91
C ALA A 44 3.98 -11.84 -0.47
N GLY A 45 2.65 -11.90 -0.53
CA GLY A 45 1.76 -10.78 -0.18
C GLY A 45 1.98 -9.56 -1.07
N ILE A 46 2.40 -9.79 -2.31
CA ILE A 46 2.59 -8.77 -3.34
C ILE A 46 1.36 -8.83 -4.24
N GLU A 47 0.48 -7.84 -4.10
CA GLU A 47 -0.66 -7.70 -5.01
C GLU A 47 -0.16 -7.27 -6.38
N VAL A 48 -0.40 -8.09 -7.40
CA VAL A 48 -0.01 -7.83 -8.78
C VAL A 48 -1.27 -7.62 -9.60
N SER A 49 -1.41 -6.44 -10.21
CA SER A 49 -2.45 -6.22 -11.21
C SER A 49 -2.08 -6.96 -12.50
N LEU A 50 -3.00 -7.71 -13.08
CA LEU A 50 -2.80 -8.42 -14.34
C LEU A 50 -3.05 -7.47 -15.53
N GLY A 51 -2.15 -7.44 -16.52
CA GLY A 51 -2.29 -6.63 -17.73
C GLY A 51 -0.97 -6.09 -18.29
N ARG A 52 -1.01 -5.44 -19.46
CA ARG A 52 0.19 -4.87 -20.15
C ARG A 52 0.90 -3.79 -19.32
N ALA A 53 0.14 -3.04 -18.50
CA ALA A 53 0.64 -2.08 -17.51
C ALA A 53 0.56 -2.64 -16.06
N GLY A 54 0.25 -3.92 -15.92
CA GLY A 54 0.06 -4.57 -14.63
C GLY A 54 1.38 -4.86 -13.93
N GLY A 55 1.43 -4.76 -12.62
CA GLY A 55 2.63 -4.94 -11.80
C GLY A 55 2.28 -4.90 -10.32
N ALA A 56 3.27 -5.06 -9.45
CA ALA A 56 3.08 -4.75 -8.04
C ALA A 56 2.82 -3.25 -7.87
N GLN A 57 2.09 -2.85 -6.82
CA GLN A 57 1.94 -1.44 -6.47
C GLN A 57 3.35 -0.84 -6.31
N VAL A 58 3.72 0.14 -7.14
CA VAL A 58 5.03 0.78 -7.00
C VAL A 58 4.99 1.66 -5.76
N VAL A 59 5.83 1.33 -4.77
CA VAL A 59 5.98 2.13 -3.55
C VAL A 59 7.43 2.59 -3.47
N PRO A 60 7.71 3.85 -3.09
CA PRO A 60 9.09 4.30 -2.92
C PRO A 60 9.73 3.54 -1.74
N LEU A 61 10.51 2.50 -2.05
CA LEU A 61 11.19 1.64 -1.07
C LEU A 61 12.22 2.41 -0.24
N ASP A 62 12.79 3.48 -0.81
CA ASP A 62 13.79 4.32 -0.14
C ASP A 62 13.17 5.44 0.70
N ALA A 63 11.83 5.54 0.74
CA ALA A 63 11.17 6.57 1.51
C ALA A 63 11.29 6.30 3.02
N ASP A 64 12.16 7.06 3.66
CA ASP A 64 12.30 7.01 5.10
C ASP A 64 10.98 7.39 5.80
N PRO A 65 10.53 6.60 6.79
CA PRO A 65 9.34 6.95 7.54
C PRO A 65 9.58 8.25 8.33
N PRO A 66 8.64 9.22 8.29
CA PRO A 66 8.76 10.41 9.10
C PRO A 66 8.83 10.02 10.58
N ARG A 67 9.88 10.48 11.28
CA ARG A 67 10.00 10.33 12.73
C ARG A 67 8.88 11.14 13.36
N THR A 68 7.86 10.47 13.89
CA THR A 68 6.76 11.15 14.57
C THR A 68 7.14 11.32 16.04
N PRO A 69 7.42 12.55 16.52
CA PRO A 69 7.66 12.77 17.95
C PRO A 69 6.41 12.36 18.75
N GLY A 70 6.60 11.66 19.86
CA GLY A 70 5.51 11.22 20.75
C GLY A 70 4.96 9.80 20.50
N ARG A 71 5.48 9.04 19.52
CA ARG A 71 5.21 7.58 19.46
C ARG A 71 6.24 6.82 20.28
N SER A 72 5.75 5.95 21.17
CA SER A 72 6.60 5.01 21.94
C SER A 72 7.30 3.97 21.07
N TYR A 73 6.86 3.78 19.81
CA TYR A 73 7.42 2.79 18.90
C TYR A 73 8.03 3.44 17.65
N ARG A 74 9.30 3.14 17.40
CA ARG A 74 10.05 3.50 16.19
C ARG A 74 9.50 2.73 14.98
N ARG A 75 9.35 3.42 13.84
CA ARG A 75 9.05 2.75 12.56
C ARG A 75 10.32 2.12 12.01
N TRP A 76 10.20 0.85 11.63
CA TRP A 76 11.26 0.10 11.01
C TRP A 76 11.56 0.64 9.62
N THR A 77 12.82 0.95 9.35
CA THR A 77 13.33 1.41 8.05
C THR A 77 13.63 0.22 7.13
N LEU A 78 14.06 0.49 5.89
CA LEU A 78 14.62 -0.56 5.04
C LEU A 78 16.00 -1.03 5.56
N ALA A 79 16.80 -0.10 6.08
CA ALA A 79 18.12 -0.40 6.66
C ALA A 79 18.03 -1.37 7.85
N ASP A 80 17.10 -1.13 8.80
CA ASP A 80 16.91 -2.02 9.97
C ASP A 80 16.56 -3.46 9.53
N ARG A 81 15.69 -3.58 8.53
CA ARG A 81 15.28 -4.88 7.99
C ARG A 81 16.41 -5.56 7.22
N SER A 82 17.18 -4.79 6.47
CA SER A 82 18.34 -5.29 5.74
C SER A 82 19.41 -5.81 6.70
N PHE A 83 19.62 -5.11 7.81
CA PHE A 83 20.48 -5.57 8.91
C PHE A 83 20.02 -6.92 9.44
N ILE A 84 18.73 -7.10 9.73
CA ILE A 84 18.19 -8.39 10.18
C ILE A 84 18.41 -9.49 9.15
N GLN A 85 18.13 -9.22 7.88
CA GLN A 85 18.36 -10.21 6.84
C GLN A 85 19.84 -10.62 6.78
N ALA A 86 20.76 -9.65 6.84
CA ALA A 86 22.19 -9.92 6.85
C ALA A 86 22.61 -10.74 8.08
N ALA A 87 22.15 -10.34 9.26
CA ALA A 87 22.44 -11.01 10.53
C ALA A 87 21.93 -12.46 10.58
N LEU A 88 20.79 -12.74 9.96
CA LEU A 88 20.24 -14.10 9.81
C LEU A 88 20.95 -14.92 8.72
N SER A 89 21.68 -14.29 7.81
CA SER A 89 22.36 -14.94 6.67
C SER A 89 23.84 -15.19 6.91
N LEU A 90 24.37 -14.81 8.08
CA LEU A 90 25.74 -15.12 8.46
C LEU A 90 25.96 -16.64 8.58
N PRO A 91 27.20 -17.14 8.40
CA PRO A 91 27.52 -18.55 8.65
C PRO A 91 27.09 -19.01 10.04
N ASP A 92 27.33 -18.14 11.04
CA ASP A 92 26.78 -18.22 12.39
C ASP A 92 25.75 -17.09 12.59
N PRO A 93 24.44 -17.39 12.48
CA PRO A 93 23.40 -16.37 12.60
C PRO A 93 23.40 -15.71 13.98
N MET A 94 23.27 -14.38 14.00
CA MET A 94 23.14 -13.65 15.27
C MET A 94 21.85 -14.05 16.00
N SER A 95 21.90 -14.05 17.33
CA SER A 95 20.69 -14.27 18.13
C SER A 95 19.73 -13.09 17.99
N TYR A 96 18.43 -13.34 18.20
CA TYR A 96 17.44 -12.25 18.21
C TYR A 96 17.70 -11.20 19.28
N ARG A 97 18.42 -11.55 20.36
CA ARG A 97 18.79 -10.60 21.41
C ARG A 97 19.90 -9.67 20.93
N ASP A 98 20.92 -10.21 20.27
CA ASP A 98 22.04 -9.41 19.78
C ASP A 98 21.61 -8.45 18.67
N ILE A 99 20.77 -8.95 17.75
CA ILE A 99 20.12 -8.12 16.73
C ILE A 99 19.33 -6.98 17.37
N ALA A 100 18.58 -7.28 18.43
CA ALA A 100 17.75 -6.30 19.10
C ALA A 100 18.59 -5.25 19.85
N THR A 101 19.70 -5.66 20.47
CA THR A 101 20.68 -4.77 21.09
C THR A 101 21.27 -3.80 20.07
N GLU A 102 21.72 -4.29 18.92
CA GLU A 102 22.30 -3.47 17.86
C GLU A 102 21.29 -2.45 17.30
N LEU A 103 20.03 -2.88 17.13
CA LEU A 103 18.96 -2.01 16.62
C LEU A 103 18.34 -1.09 17.69
N GLY A 104 18.71 -1.26 18.97
CA GLY A 104 18.14 -0.52 20.10
C GLY A 104 16.65 -0.77 20.33
N VAL A 105 16.18 -2.02 20.12
CA VAL A 105 14.77 -2.43 20.28
C VAL A 105 14.63 -3.63 21.22
N ALA A 106 13.40 -3.94 21.64
CA ALA A 106 13.15 -5.16 22.42
C ALA A 106 13.26 -6.43 21.55
N PRO A 107 13.81 -7.56 22.05
CA PRO A 107 13.92 -8.81 21.28
C PRO A 107 12.59 -9.35 20.75
N SER A 108 11.50 -9.12 21.49
CA SER A 108 10.13 -9.48 21.06
C SER A 108 9.71 -8.72 19.80
N THR A 109 10.22 -7.51 19.57
CA THR A 109 9.95 -6.71 18.37
C THR A 109 10.59 -7.36 17.15
N VAL A 110 11.85 -7.80 17.27
CA VAL A 110 12.57 -8.51 16.21
C VAL A 110 11.89 -9.83 15.87
N SER A 111 11.57 -10.62 16.90
CA SER A 111 10.84 -11.89 16.72
C SER A 111 9.49 -11.69 16.01
N ARG A 112 8.73 -10.66 16.42
CA ARG A 112 7.44 -10.32 15.78
C ARG A 112 7.61 -9.88 14.33
N GLU A 113 8.60 -9.04 14.03
CA GLU A 113 8.89 -8.63 12.65
C GLU A 113 9.16 -9.85 11.77
N ILE A 114 10.09 -10.71 12.19
CA ILE A 114 10.46 -11.92 11.43
C ILE A 114 9.23 -12.81 11.23
N LYS A 115 8.49 -13.09 12.31
CA LYS A 115 7.32 -13.97 12.26
C LYS A 115 6.23 -13.44 11.31
N VAL A 116 5.96 -12.12 11.34
CA VAL A 116 4.90 -11.51 10.52
C VAL A 116 5.31 -11.41 9.05
N HIS A 117 6.59 -11.15 8.78
CA HIS A 117 7.03 -10.82 7.42
C HIS A 117 7.76 -11.94 6.68
N SER A 118 8.11 -13.05 7.35
CA SER A 118 8.67 -14.21 6.67
C SER A 118 7.71 -14.84 5.68
N ILE A 119 8.30 -15.42 4.63
CA ILE A 119 7.60 -16.19 3.60
C ILE A 119 7.87 -17.66 3.88
N ILE A 120 6.79 -18.44 4.02
CA ILE A 120 6.90 -19.88 4.19
C ILE A 120 6.95 -20.53 2.81
N ASP A 121 8.03 -21.27 2.56
CA ASP A 121 8.24 -22.01 1.32
C ASP A 121 8.74 -23.42 1.63
N TRP A 122 7.96 -24.44 1.22
CA TRP A 122 8.28 -25.85 1.48
C TRP A 122 8.64 -26.18 2.94
N GLY A 123 7.98 -25.51 3.90
CA GLY A 123 8.23 -25.71 5.34
C GLY A 123 9.42 -24.91 5.89
N GLN A 124 10.16 -24.18 5.03
CA GLN A 124 11.22 -23.27 5.45
C GLN A 124 10.70 -21.82 5.48
N SER A 125 11.13 -21.08 6.49
CA SER A 125 10.76 -19.67 6.68
C SER A 125 11.90 -18.80 6.16
N HIS A 126 11.60 -17.91 5.21
CA HIS A 126 12.58 -17.01 4.64
C HIS A 126 12.21 -15.56 4.90
N TYR A 127 13.14 -14.81 5.48
CA TYR A 127 12.99 -13.38 5.71
C TYR A 127 13.66 -12.59 4.57
N VAL A 128 12.90 -11.71 3.93
CA VAL A 128 13.40 -10.82 2.86
C VAL A 128 13.06 -9.38 3.23
N ALA A 129 14.09 -8.57 3.45
CA ALA A 129 14.00 -7.20 3.93
C ALA A 129 13.16 -6.33 3.00
N GLU A 130 13.39 -6.41 1.69
CA GLU A 130 12.65 -5.60 0.71
C GLU A 130 11.15 -5.92 0.71
N ILE A 131 10.78 -7.19 0.85
CA ILE A 131 9.37 -7.62 0.90
C ILE A 131 8.72 -7.21 2.22
N ALA A 132 9.44 -7.38 3.33
CA ALA A 132 8.98 -6.92 4.64
C ALA A 132 8.74 -5.40 4.63
N HIS A 133 9.65 -4.64 4.02
CA HIS A 133 9.52 -3.20 3.87
C HIS A 133 8.37 -2.81 2.94
N TYR A 134 8.27 -3.45 1.78
CA TYR A 134 7.18 -3.28 0.82
C TYR A 134 5.81 -3.50 1.49
N ARG A 135 5.62 -4.64 2.18
CA ARG A 135 4.38 -4.96 2.92
C ARG A 135 4.07 -3.88 3.95
N ALA A 136 5.08 -3.45 4.70
CA ALA A 136 4.91 -2.39 5.69
C ALA A 136 4.53 -1.05 5.04
N LEU A 137 5.01 -0.75 3.84
CA LEU A 137 4.65 0.46 3.12
C LEU A 137 3.24 0.38 2.52
N VAL A 138 2.86 -0.75 1.93
CA VAL A 138 1.52 -0.99 1.37
C VAL A 138 0.44 -0.94 2.46
N GLN A 139 0.74 -1.39 3.67
CA GLN A 139 -0.20 -1.32 4.81
C GLN A 139 -0.29 0.07 5.46
N ARG A 140 0.61 1.01 5.13
CA ARG A 140 0.63 2.36 5.75
C ARG A 140 -0.53 3.27 5.40
N PRO A 141 -1.15 3.24 4.19
CA PRO A 141 -2.28 4.09 3.88
C PRO A 141 -3.45 3.75 4.81
N ARG A 142 -3.56 4.47 5.93
CA ARG A 142 -4.84 4.65 6.58
C ARG A 142 -5.66 5.49 5.63
N ARG A 143 -6.69 4.89 5.01
CA ARG A 143 -7.80 5.68 4.48
C ARG A 143 -8.26 6.59 5.61
N ARG A 144 -7.92 7.87 5.53
CA ARG A 144 -8.81 8.88 6.09
C ARG A 144 -9.96 8.84 5.12
N ASP A 145 -11.12 8.39 5.59
CA ASP A 145 -12.38 8.60 4.91
C ASP A 145 -12.61 10.11 4.83
N GLY A 146 -11.90 10.75 3.91
CA GLY A 146 -11.90 12.19 3.74
C GLY A 146 -13.14 12.56 2.95
N LYS A 147 -14.06 13.27 3.59
CA LYS A 147 -15.18 14.06 3.04
C LYS A 147 -16.19 13.37 2.12
N LEU A 148 -15.80 12.41 1.28
CA LEU A 148 -16.66 11.69 0.34
C LEU A 148 -17.50 10.61 1.02
N ALA A 149 -16.95 9.87 1.98
CA ALA A 149 -17.74 8.92 2.78
C ALA A 149 -18.74 9.65 3.70
N GLU A 150 -18.35 10.83 4.17
CA GLU A 150 -19.22 11.74 4.94
C GLU A 150 -20.32 12.34 4.06
N LEU A 151 -20.00 12.71 2.81
CA LEU A 151 -20.98 13.13 1.79
C LEU A 151 -21.96 12.00 1.44
N ILE A 152 -21.46 10.77 1.23
CA ILE A 152 -22.29 9.60 0.92
C ILE A 152 -23.22 9.28 2.10
N ARG A 153 -22.72 9.29 3.34
CA ARG A 153 -23.55 9.14 4.56
C ARG A 153 -24.55 10.28 4.76
N ALA A 154 -24.20 11.51 4.42
CA ALA A 154 -25.09 12.67 4.49
C ALA A 154 -26.17 12.66 3.40
N LEU A 155 -25.91 11.99 2.27
CA LEU A 155 -26.88 11.81 1.17
C LEU A 155 -27.74 10.55 1.32
N THR A 156 -27.36 9.60 2.19
CA THR A 156 -28.13 8.36 2.44
C THR A 156 -29.55 8.59 3.00
N PRO A 157 -29.86 9.64 3.79
CA PRO A 157 -31.24 9.90 4.22
C PRO A 157 -32.11 10.53 3.12
N VAL A 158 -31.52 11.02 2.03
CA VAL A 158 -32.26 11.69 0.93
C VAL A 158 -32.71 10.69 -0.13
N LEU A 159 -31.98 9.59 -0.28
CA LEU A 159 -32.38 8.47 -1.13
C LEU A 159 -32.98 7.40 -0.23
N GLY A 160 -34.27 7.54 0.05
CA GLY A 160 -35.05 6.59 0.82
C GLY A 160 -34.82 5.15 0.37
N HIS A 161 -34.93 4.24 1.35
CA HIS A 161 -34.88 2.79 1.21
C HIS A 161 -35.44 2.29 -0.13
N ALA A 162 -34.54 1.85 -1.00
CA ALA A 162 -34.82 0.81 -1.97
C ALA A 162 -33.81 -0.30 -1.70
N GLU A 163 -34.30 -1.32 -1.01
CA GLU A 163 -33.61 -2.56 -0.79
C GLU A 163 -33.18 -3.19 -2.13
N THR A 164 -32.03 -3.86 -2.08
CA THR A 164 -31.75 -5.10 -2.83
C THR A 164 -32.14 -5.16 -4.31
N SER A 165 -31.16 -4.96 -5.18
CA SER A 165 -30.90 -5.98 -6.21
C SER A 165 -29.47 -5.87 -6.74
N ILE A 166 -28.63 -6.77 -6.25
CA ILE A 166 -27.39 -7.13 -6.92
C ILE A 166 -27.81 -8.00 -8.10
N CYS A 167 -27.85 -7.43 -9.29
CA CYS A 167 -27.79 -8.19 -10.54
C CYS A 167 -26.56 -7.73 -11.31
N TRP A 168 -25.59 -8.63 -11.39
CA TRP A 168 -24.55 -8.57 -12.39
C TRP A 168 -25.22 -8.69 -13.77
N GLY A 169 -25.00 -7.70 -14.62
CA GLY A 169 -25.49 -7.67 -15.99
C GLY A 169 -24.67 -6.69 -16.81
N SER A 170 -23.85 -7.24 -17.69
CA SER A 170 -23.02 -6.57 -18.69
C SER A 170 -23.85 -5.66 -19.62
N GLU A 171 -23.19 -4.64 -20.18
CA GLU A 171 -23.61 -3.81 -21.32
C GLU A 171 -24.63 -2.66 -21.10
N MET A 172 -24.21 -1.46 -21.54
CA MET A 172 -24.96 -0.20 -21.68
C MET A 172 -25.36 0.45 -20.34
N ILE A 173 -25.02 1.69 -19.99
CA ILE A 173 -25.31 2.96 -20.66
C ILE A 173 -24.32 4.00 -20.09
N PHE A 174 -23.35 4.46 -20.87
CA PHE A 174 -22.66 5.74 -20.67
C PHE A 174 -22.83 6.57 -21.95
N SER A 175 -24.07 6.94 -22.24
CA SER A 175 -24.41 7.95 -23.23
C SER A 175 -25.80 8.48 -22.88
N HIS A 176 -25.93 9.81 -22.88
CA HIS A 176 -27.15 10.59 -22.61
C HIS A 176 -27.53 10.85 -21.15
N VAL A 177 -26.79 11.74 -20.46
CA VAL A 177 -27.38 12.83 -19.64
C VAL A 177 -26.40 14.02 -19.59
N THR A 178 -26.23 14.75 -20.70
CA THR A 178 -25.51 16.04 -20.70
C THR A 178 -26.16 17.10 -21.59
N LYS A 179 -27.49 17.08 -21.77
CA LYS A 179 -28.13 18.04 -22.69
C LYS A 179 -29.41 18.75 -22.27
N GLU A 180 -30.00 18.53 -21.09
CA GLU A 180 -31.32 19.13 -20.80
C GLU A 180 -31.51 19.81 -19.44
N LEU A 181 -30.47 20.39 -18.83
CA LEU A 181 -30.66 21.23 -17.63
C LEU A 181 -29.83 22.52 -17.61
N LEU A 182 -29.68 23.19 -18.76
CA LEU A 182 -29.20 24.58 -18.81
C LEU A 182 -29.93 25.39 -19.89
N GLY A 183 -31.25 25.55 -19.70
CA GLY A 183 -32.05 26.58 -20.35
C GLY A 183 -32.44 27.64 -19.32
N GLY A 184 -31.68 28.73 -19.27
CA GLY A 184 -32.14 30.02 -18.72
C GLY A 184 -31.76 30.37 -17.29
N VAL A 185 -30.56 30.94 -17.10
CA VAL A 185 -30.30 32.01 -16.11
C VAL A 185 -29.23 32.96 -16.71
N PRO A 186 -29.45 34.30 -16.72
CA PRO A 186 -28.60 35.25 -17.43
C PRO A 186 -27.29 35.57 -16.71
N ALA A 187 -26.28 36.01 -17.48
CA ALA A 187 -24.93 36.33 -17.03
C ALA A 187 -24.87 37.45 -15.98
N PRO A 188 -24.07 37.32 -14.91
CA PRO A 188 -23.83 38.42 -13.99
C PRO A 188 -22.65 39.30 -14.46
N SER A 189 -22.98 40.57 -14.60
CA SER A 189 -22.10 41.70 -14.84
C SER A 189 -21.03 41.89 -13.75
N ARG A 190 -19.88 42.43 -14.17
CA ARG A 190 -18.78 42.89 -13.30
C ARG A 190 -19.30 43.79 -12.19
N ARG A 191 -19.13 43.37 -10.93
CA ARG A 191 -19.06 44.28 -9.78
C ARG A 191 -17.84 43.95 -8.93
N VAL A 192 -16.89 44.88 -8.95
CA VAL A 192 -15.77 44.94 -8.01
C VAL A 192 -16.35 45.29 -6.65
N VAL A 193 -16.23 44.40 -5.67
CA VAL A 193 -16.51 44.72 -4.27
C VAL A 193 -15.19 44.71 -3.51
N ARG A 194 -14.78 45.91 -3.08
CA ARG A 194 -13.69 46.14 -2.13
C ARG A 194 -13.97 45.39 -0.84
N VAL A 195 -13.03 44.54 -0.42
CA VAL A 195 -13.01 43.98 0.93
C VAL A 195 -12.42 45.03 1.87
N HIS A 196 -13.27 45.67 2.68
CA HIS A 196 -12.83 46.47 3.81
C HIS A 196 -12.36 45.56 4.94
N ALA A 197 -11.14 45.77 5.41
CA ALA A 197 -10.62 45.24 6.65
C ALA A 197 -11.22 45.97 7.85
N ARG A 198 -11.65 45.21 8.87
CA ARG A 198 -11.82 45.54 10.31
C ARG A 198 -12.54 44.34 10.95
N ARG A 199 -12.42 44.00 12.22
CA ARG A 199 -11.49 44.18 13.34
C ARG A 199 -12.18 43.39 14.47
N ASP A 200 -11.39 42.75 15.32
CA ASP A 200 -11.66 42.53 16.75
C ASP A 200 -12.98 41.83 17.15
N ASP A 201 -12.93 40.50 17.31
CA ASP A 201 -13.91 39.77 18.12
C ASP A 201 -13.38 39.63 19.57
N PRO A 202 -14.06 40.19 20.59
CA PRO A 202 -13.60 40.18 21.98
C PRO A 202 -13.86 38.87 22.73
N ARG A 203 -14.34 37.81 22.08
CA ARG A 203 -14.70 36.54 22.76
C ARG A 203 -13.52 35.65 23.18
N TYR A 204 -12.28 36.07 22.93
CA TYR A 204 -11.07 35.40 23.42
C TYR A 204 -10.31 36.28 24.43
N ARG A 205 -11.00 36.75 25.47
CA ARG A 205 -10.35 37.23 26.70
C ARG A 205 -10.93 36.55 27.93
N ARG A 206 -10.03 35.82 28.58
CA ARG A 206 -10.05 35.16 29.90
C ARG A 206 -10.64 33.76 29.92
#